data_AF-A0A1S3H170-F1
#
_entry.id   AF-A0A1S3H170-F1
#
_cell.length_a   1.000
_cell.length_b   1.000
_cell.length_c   1.000
_cell.angle_alpha   90.00
_cell.angle_beta   90.00
_cell.angle_gamma   90.00
#
_symmetry.space_group_name_H-M   'P 1'
#
loop_
_entity.id
_entity.type
_entity.pdbx_description
1 polymer ?
#
loop_
_entity_poly.entity_id
_entity_poly.type
_entity_poly.pdbx_seq_one_letter_code
_entity_poly.pdbx_strand_id
1 'polypeptide(L)'
;MGQAPRGHMLPYGHHVEEPKAIVELDHFPDPETFYREYVHKSVPLVVRGGLKHWPAVQKWKSEDYLREKFGGNVFQVMYKNATADKEHYSFMSMTMDMFLDDYKNYKLYLDSQISIEMAEDITLPGYFGCDHFLKLMTGVNIFFNSGWSSTENHLDITETFFAQVVGGRQWILTPPQDGQYLYTDNFTWHSGISPVDKEAVDLYRYPDVAKVDIYNVTAYEGDIVYCPEGWFHQVSAVGGPNIAIAWYLYDYDCQTKCKMTTYQTYVECCTDIRNSRPDEISCDIKPEEMSLATLLRAYVDDVPFAADLDAGTLEIFSQPEPFQLNSGYDMPILGLGLGGMAEEKIETAVKSALKFGYRLFDTDPVDESEKILGSFLANNKNFKREDVFIIVKVHPKDLGKAATRKSVERSLERLRTDYLDLVLIKAPSCESKEHSCETTGTWQESWESLEDLKTMGSVRSLGVSNFKISQLKELLSTAKAPVSVVQCRFNILLRREKMRNFCRKHGIRFMAHSLLGYDMVPSLGVNPLMEGNNAVTIAARLLHTSPATLMVRWALEQNVTVVPKTSHPFHLLLNVQAQEGLDLDGRPEVREMLDRMPHTS
;
A
#
# COMPACT_ATOMS: atom_id res chain seq x y z
N MET A 1 -29.51 25.94 31.20
CA MET A 1 -28.71 25.46 30.05
C MET A 1 -29.67 25.31 28.89
N GLY A 2 -29.43 25.97 27.77
CA GLY A 2 -30.28 25.83 26.58
C GLY A 2 -30.20 24.41 26.01
N GLN A 3 -31.25 23.97 25.34
CA GLN A 3 -31.25 22.70 24.62
C GLN A 3 -30.18 22.74 23.51
N ALA A 4 -29.41 21.66 23.36
CA ALA A 4 -28.41 21.57 22.30
C ALA A 4 -29.07 21.68 20.91
N PRO A 5 -28.40 22.26 19.90
CA PRO A 5 -28.90 22.28 18.54
C PRO A 5 -29.22 20.86 18.04
N ARG A 6 -30.29 20.72 17.24
CA ARG A 6 -30.66 19.43 16.63
C ARG A 6 -29.49 18.88 15.83
N GLY A 7 -29.14 17.60 16.04
CA GLY A 7 -28.05 16.98 15.30
C GLY A 7 -26.65 17.26 15.85
N HIS A 8 -26.50 18.02 16.94
CA HIS A 8 -25.20 18.29 17.54
C HIS A 8 -24.53 16.99 18.01
N MET A 9 -23.28 16.77 17.59
CA MET A 9 -22.48 15.56 17.83
C MET A 9 -23.12 14.27 17.29
N LEU A 10 -24.02 14.39 16.33
CA LEU A 10 -24.55 13.26 15.55
C LEU A 10 -23.93 13.26 14.14
N PRO A 11 -24.02 12.14 13.41
CA PRO A 11 -23.51 12.07 12.04
C PRO A 11 -24.17 13.10 11.12
N TYR A 12 -23.43 13.53 10.10
CA TYR A 12 -23.89 14.47 9.08
C TYR A 12 -25.23 14.02 8.47
N GLY A 13 -26.12 14.99 8.21
CA GLY A 13 -27.52 14.76 7.84
C GLY A 13 -28.52 14.78 9.01
N HIS A 14 -28.12 14.48 10.25
CA HIS A 14 -29.04 14.50 11.40
C HIS A 14 -29.39 15.90 11.93
N HIS A 15 -28.72 16.94 11.43
CA HIS A 15 -29.00 18.34 11.75
C HIS A 15 -30.23 18.90 11.02
N VAL A 16 -30.71 18.20 9.97
CA VAL A 16 -31.92 18.55 9.22
C VAL A 16 -33.12 17.78 9.75
N GLU A 17 -34.30 18.41 9.72
CA GLU A 17 -35.54 17.78 10.17
C GLU A 17 -36.13 16.82 9.15
N GLU A 18 -36.29 17.29 7.92
CA GLU A 18 -36.81 16.53 6.80
C GLU A 18 -35.86 16.68 5.61
N PRO A 19 -35.08 15.64 5.27
CA PRO A 19 -34.28 15.64 4.05
C PRO A 19 -35.15 15.81 2.81
N LYS A 20 -34.63 16.53 1.81
CA LYS A 20 -35.25 16.65 0.49
C LYS A 20 -35.13 15.33 -0.27
N ALA A 21 -36.14 15.05 -1.10
CA ALA A 21 -36.14 13.87 -1.95
C ALA A 21 -35.21 14.06 -3.16
N ILE A 22 -34.49 12.99 -3.51
CA ILE A 22 -33.77 12.90 -4.79
C ILE A 22 -34.74 12.35 -5.84
N VAL A 23 -34.58 12.77 -7.10
CA VAL A 23 -35.39 12.22 -8.20
C VAL A 23 -35.05 10.74 -8.35
N GLU A 24 -36.08 9.88 -8.35
CA GLU A 24 -35.92 8.44 -8.56
C GLU A 24 -36.68 8.02 -9.83
N LEU A 25 -36.01 7.25 -10.68
CA LEU A 25 -36.57 6.68 -11.91
C LEU A 25 -36.42 5.15 -11.91
N ASP A 26 -37.37 4.44 -12.50
CA ASP A 26 -37.31 2.98 -12.65
C ASP A 26 -36.57 2.52 -13.92
N HIS A 27 -36.24 3.46 -14.81
CA HIS A 27 -35.53 3.21 -16.06
C HIS A 27 -34.70 4.42 -16.46
N PHE A 28 -33.70 4.20 -17.31
CA PHE A 28 -32.89 5.29 -17.85
C PHE A 28 -33.75 6.19 -18.74
N PRO A 29 -33.71 7.53 -18.56
CA PRO A 29 -34.17 8.45 -19.59
C PRO A 29 -33.28 8.33 -20.83
N ASP A 30 -33.80 8.74 -21.99
CA ASP A 30 -32.97 8.86 -23.19
C ASP A 30 -31.86 9.91 -22.97
N PRO A 31 -30.70 9.81 -23.64
CA PRO A 31 -29.55 10.67 -23.38
C PRO A 31 -29.82 12.18 -23.54
N GLU A 32 -30.67 12.59 -24.48
CA GLU A 32 -31.01 13.99 -24.72
C GLU A 32 -31.88 14.54 -23.57
N THR A 33 -32.87 13.77 -23.14
CA THR A 33 -33.66 14.09 -21.95
C THR A 33 -32.81 14.09 -20.70
N PHE A 34 -31.89 13.14 -20.56
CA PHE A 34 -30.97 13.09 -19.43
C PHE A 34 -30.13 14.37 -19.35
N TYR A 35 -29.54 14.78 -20.46
CA TYR A 35 -28.77 16.02 -20.55
C TYR A 35 -29.62 17.24 -20.15
N ARG A 36 -30.76 17.44 -20.83
CA ARG A 36 -31.59 18.64 -20.65
C ARG A 36 -32.20 18.75 -19.25
N GLU A 37 -32.67 17.64 -18.68
CA GLU A 37 -33.42 17.67 -17.42
C GLU A 37 -32.54 17.51 -16.18
N TYR A 38 -31.35 16.91 -16.30
CA TYR A 38 -30.51 16.58 -15.15
C TYR A 38 -29.13 17.20 -15.24
N VAL A 39 -28.39 17.02 -16.33
CA VAL A 39 -27.02 17.55 -16.46
C VAL A 39 -27.02 19.07 -16.58
N HIS A 40 -27.76 19.61 -17.55
CA HIS A 40 -27.86 21.04 -17.80
C HIS A 40 -28.54 21.78 -16.64
N LYS A 41 -29.51 21.15 -15.95
CA LYS A 41 -30.20 21.74 -14.80
C LYS A 41 -29.52 21.46 -13.46
N SER A 42 -28.44 20.67 -13.44
CA SER A 42 -27.71 20.30 -12.22
C SER A 42 -28.60 19.65 -11.15
N VAL A 43 -29.37 18.63 -11.56
CA VAL A 43 -30.32 17.91 -10.70
C VAL A 43 -29.82 16.48 -10.47
N PRO A 44 -29.57 16.06 -9.21
CA PRO A 44 -29.16 14.70 -8.91
C PRO A 44 -30.29 13.71 -9.17
N LEU A 45 -29.92 12.50 -9.58
CA LEU A 45 -30.85 11.46 -10.03
C LEU A 45 -30.40 10.09 -9.55
N VAL A 46 -31.35 9.24 -9.19
CA VAL A 46 -31.12 7.80 -9.00
C VAL A 46 -31.99 7.00 -9.97
N VAL A 47 -31.38 6.10 -10.72
CA VAL A 47 -32.12 5.08 -11.48
C VAL A 47 -32.07 3.77 -10.70
N ARG A 48 -33.25 3.30 -10.29
CA ARG A 48 -33.45 2.11 -9.48
C ARG A 48 -33.41 0.85 -10.33
N GLY A 49 -32.54 -0.10 -9.97
CA GLY A 49 -32.45 -1.41 -10.59
C GLY A 49 -32.09 -1.42 -12.08
N GLY A 50 -31.73 -0.29 -12.68
CA GLY A 50 -31.44 -0.16 -14.10
C GLY A 50 -30.25 -1.00 -14.57
N LEU A 51 -29.41 -1.48 -13.65
CA LEU A 51 -28.20 -2.25 -13.94
C LEU A 51 -28.29 -3.72 -13.53
N LYS A 52 -29.47 -4.21 -13.11
CA LYS A 52 -29.66 -5.61 -12.65
C LYS A 52 -29.31 -6.66 -13.70
N HIS A 53 -29.34 -6.31 -14.98
CA HIS A 53 -28.96 -7.18 -16.09
C HIS A 53 -27.44 -7.37 -16.20
N TRP A 54 -26.62 -6.56 -15.56
CA TRP A 54 -25.17 -6.68 -15.65
C TRP A 54 -24.67 -8.01 -15.08
N PRO A 55 -23.84 -8.76 -15.82
CA PRO A 55 -23.09 -9.87 -15.28
C PRO A 55 -22.33 -9.50 -13.99
N ALA A 56 -21.80 -8.27 -13.91
CA ALA A 56 -21.13 -7.78 -12.70
C ALA A 56 -22.05 -7.83 -11.46
N VAL A 57 -23.27 -7.29 -11.55
CA VAL A 57 -24.26 -7.30 -10.45
C VAL A 57 -24.66 -8.71 -10.04
N GLN A 58 -24.69 -9.64 -11.00
CA GLN A 58 -25.10 -11.02 -10.78
C GLN A 58 -23.96 -11.89 -10.22
N LYS A 59 -22.72 -11.69 -10.67
CA LYS A 59 -21.61 -12.63 -10.46
C LYS A 59 -20.54 -12.13 -9.49
N TRP A 60 -20.30 -10.82 -9.39
CA TRP A 60 -19.18 -10.29 -8.57
C TRP A 60 -19.40 -10.40 -7.07
N LYS A 61 -20.57 -10.88 -6.63
CA LYS A 61 -20.83 -11.30 -5.25
C LYS A 61 -20.04 -12.55 -4.86
N SER A 62 -19.60 -13.34 -5.84
CA SER A 62 -18.79 -14.54 -5.64
C SER A 62 -17.31 -14.21 -5.71
N GLU A 63 -16.61 -14.39 -4.59
CA GLU A 63 -15.14 -14.30 -4.59
C GLU A 63 -14.51 -15.35 -5.49
N ASP A 64 -15.07 -16.56 -5.57
CA ASP A 64 -14.57 -17.60 -6.47
C ASP A 64 -14.57 -17.12 -7.93
N TYR A 65 -15.66 -16.46 -8.36
CA TYR A 65 -15.73 -15.86 -9.69
C TYR A 65 -14.69 -14.75 -9.89
N LEU A 66 -14.52 -13.86 -8.90
CA LEU A 66 -13.54 -12.78 -8.98
C LEU A 66 -12.10 -13.33 -9.05
N ARG A 67 -11.80 -14.41 -8.33
CA ARG A 67 -10.50 -15.09 -8.36
C ARG A 67 -10.26 -15.80 -9.69
N GLU A 68 -11.24 -16.57 -10.15
CA GLU A 68 -11.14 -17.33 -11.40
C GLU A 68 -10.97 -16.41 -12.61
N LYS A 69 -11.79 -15.34 -12.69
CA LYS A 69 -11.80 -14.45 -13.86
C LYS A 69 -10.80 -13.30 -13.76
N PHE A 70 -10.57 -12.75 -12.58
CA PHE A 70 -9.76 -11.52 -12.40
C PHE A 70 -8.61 -11.67 -11.41
N GLY A 71 -8.33 -12.87 -10.90
CA GLY A 71 -7.36 -13.10 -9.81
C GLY A 71 -5.96 -12.52 -10.07
N GLY A 72 -5.54 -12.54 -11.33
CA GLY A 72 -4.26 -12.00 -11.80
C GLY A 72 -4.24 -10.48 -12.05
N ASN A 73 -5.40 -9.82 -12.15
CA ASN A 73 -5.46 -8.38 -12.44
C ASN A 73 -4.90 -7.58 -11.27
N VAL A 74 -4.09 -6.56 -11.57
CA VAL A 74 -3.40 -5.76 -10.56
C VAL A 74 -4.03 -4.40 -10.42
N PHE A 75 -4.27 -4.00 -9.17
CA PHE A 75 -4.96 -2.76 -8.83
C PHE A 75 -4.12 -1.94 -7.86
N GLN A 76 -4.29 -0.63 -7.94
CA GLN A 76 -3.91 0.26 -6.85
C GLN A 76 -4.93 0.11 -5.71
N VAL A 77 -4.42 -0.20 -4.54
CA VAL A 77 -5.20 -0.42 -3.32
C VAL A 77 -4.75 0.57 -2.28
N MET A 78 -5.71 1.34 -1.78
CA MET A 78 -5.54 2.18 -0.62
C MET A 78 -5.70 1.34 0.65
N TYR A 79 -4.74 1.42 1.54
CA TYR A 79 -4.75 0.81 2.86
C TYR A 79 -4.83 1.90 3.93
N LYS A 80 -5.83 1.82 4.80
CA LYS A 80 -5.96 2.71 5.95
C LYS A 80 -5.33 2.06 7.18
N ASN A 81 -4.17 2.57 7.60
CA ASN A 81 -3.52 2.07 8.80
C ASN A 81 -4.25 2.59 10.05
N ALA A 82 -5.13 1.76 10.61
CA ALA A 82 -5.96 2.11 11.78
C ALA A 82 -5.14 2.46 13.04
N THR A 83 -3.84 2.12 13.09
CA THR A 83 -2.97 2.41 14.24
C THR A 83 -2.24 3.74 14.17
N ALA A 84 -2.12 4.34 12.97
CA ALA A 84 -1.23 5.49 12.74
C ALA A 84 -1.93 6.86 12.81
N ASP A 85 -3.16 6.95 12.33
CA ASP A 85 -4.12 8.07 12.50
C ASP A 85 -5.40 7.69 11.73
N LYS A 86 -6.57 8.28 12.06
CA LYS A 86 -7.82 8.08 11.31
C LYS A 86 -7.74 8.58 9.87
N GLU A 87 -6.68 9.26 9.44
CA GLU A 87 -6.56 9.85 8.10
C GLU A 87 -5.33 9.39 7.31
N HIS A 88 -4.57 8.43 7.83
CA HIS A 88 -3.38 7.94 7.13
C HIS A 88 -3.73 6.82 6.14
N TYR A 89 -3.61 7.10 4.86
CA TYR A 89 -3.72 6.11 3.78
C TYR A 89 -2.34 5.76 3.23
N SER A 90 -2.16 4.52 2.80
CA SER A 90 -1.01 4.07 2.01
C SER A 90 -1.45 3.41 0.73
N PHE A 91 -0.75 3.67 -0.37
CA PHE A 91 -1.06 3.01 -1.65
C PHE A 91 -0.12 1.84 -1.91
N MET A 92 -0.67 0.82 -2.57
CA MET A 92 0.07 -0.36 -2.96
C MET A 92 -0.58 -1.04 -4.16
N SER A 93 0.24 -1.64 -5.00
CA SER A 93 -0.24 -2.53 -6.05
C SER A 93 -0.46 -3.95 -5.49
N MET A 94 -1.63 -4.53 -5.75
CA MET A 94 -1.98 -5.90 -5.37
C MET A 94 -2.73 -6.58 -6.51
N THR A 95 -2.53 -7.89 -6.71
CA THR A 95 -3.45 -8.65 -7.54
C THR A 95 -4.82 -8.76 -6.88
N MET A 96 -5.90 -8.99 -7.63
CA MET A 96 -7.23 -9.26 -7.07
C MET A 96 -7.18 -10.41 -6.05
N ASP A 97 -6.45 -11.48 -6.33
CA ASP A 97 -6.28 -12.59 -5.39
C ASP A 97 -5.72 -12.15 -4.04
N MET A 98 -4.67 -11.33 -4.06
CA MET A 98 -4.04 -10.81 -2.85
C MET A 98 -4.97 -9.85 -2.11
N PHE A 99 -5.69 -9.00 -2.83
CA PHE A 99 -6.70 -8.12 -2.24
C PHE A 99 -7.79 -8.94 -1.53
N LEU A 100 -8.34 -9.96 -2.19
CA LEU A 100 -9.39 -10.82 -1.65
C LEU A 100 -8.93 -11.63 -0.42
N ASP A 101 -7.65 -11.98 -0.33
CA ASP A 101 -7.08 -12.65 0.85
C ASP A 101 -7.14 -11.77 2.12
N ASP A 102 -7.05 -10.44 1.96
CA ASP A 102 -6.78 -9.51 3.07
C ASP A 102 -7.88 -8.47 3.33
N TYR A 103 -8.73 -8.12 2.36
CA TYR A 103 -9.62 -6.95 2.45
C TYR A 103 -10.70 -7.00 3.54
N LYS A 104 -11.02 -8.20 4.06
CA LYS A 104 -11.92 -8.38 5.20
C LYS A 104 -11.22 -8.18 6.54
N ASN A 105 -9.92 -8.48 6.60
CA ASN A 105 -9.11 -8.42 7.82
C ASN A 105 -8.47 -7.04 8.00
N TYR A 106 -8.28 -6.32 6.90
CA TYR A 106 -7.67 -5.00 6.84
C TYR A 106 -8.63 -3.96 6.28
N LYS A 107 -8.43 -2.70 6.65
CA LYS A 107 -9.13 -1.57 6.03
C LYS A 107 -8.53 -1.26 4.65
N LEU A 108 -8.69 -2.21 3.72
CA LEU A 108 -8.33 -2.05 2.31
C LEU A 108 -9.52 -1.47 1.54
N TYR A 109 -9.18 -0.56 0.63
CA TYR A 109 -10.09 0.12 -0.27
C TYR A 109 -9.44 0.11 -1.65
N LEU A 110 -9.90 -0.79 -2.51
CA LEU A 110 -9.48 -0.82 -3.91
C LEU A 110 -10.14 0.39 -4.58
N ASP A 111 -9.31 1.28 -5.10
CA ASP A 111 -9.68 2.48 -5.85
C ASP A 111 -8.76 2.55 -7.07
N SER A 112 -9.25 2.07 -8.19
CA SER A 112 -8.46 1.90 -9.40
C SER A 112 -9.35 1.84 -10.63
N GLN A 113 -8.77 2.04 -11.81
CA GLN A 113 -9.49 1.78 -13.05
C GLN A 113 -9.82 0.29 -13.19
N ILE A 114 -10.91 -0.04 -13.87
CA ILE A 114 -11.23 -1.45 -14.19
C ILE A 114 -10.29 -1.99 -15.27
N SER A 115 -10.08 -3.31 -15.28
CA SER A 115 -9.42 -3.98 -16.40
C SER A 115 -10.37 -4.17 -17.58
N ILE A 116 -9.82 -4.39 -18.77
CA ILE A 116 -10.61 -4.72 -19.97
C ILE A 116 -11.44 -5.98 -19.76
N GLU A 117 -10.92 -7.00 -19.07
CA GLU A 117 -11.65 -8.23 -18.74
C GLU A 117 -12.86 -7.96 -17.84
N MET A 118 -12.70 -7.05 -16.86
CA MET A 118 -13.81 -6.65 -15.98
C MET A 118 -14.87 -5.86 -16.76
N ALA A 119 -14.45 -5.03 -17.73
CA ALA A 119 -15.34 -4.29 -18.60
C ALA A 119 -16.18 -5.20 -19.54
N GLU A 120 -15.88 -6.50 -19.65
CA GLU A 120 -16.73 -7.47 -20.36
C GLU A 120 -18.00 -7.82 -19.56
N ASP A 121 -17.98 -7.67 -18.24
CA ASP A 121 -19.13 -7.93 -17.36
C ASP A 121 -20.05 -6.72 -17.18
N ILE A 122 -19.75 -5.62 -17.87
CA ILE A 122 -20.42 -4.32 -17.76
C ILE A 122 -20.83 -3.84 -19.15
N THR A 123 -22.08 -3.38 -19.28
CA THR A 123 -22.53 -2.64 -20.47
C THR A 123 -22.66 -1.17 -20.15
N LEU A 124 -22.69 -0.33 -21.18
CA LEU A 124 -22.82 1.10 -20.99
C LEU A 124 -24.18 1.45 -20.34
N PRO A 125 -24.23 2.22 -19.22
CA PRO A 125 -25.48 2.75 -18.70
C PRO A 125 -26.27 3.53 -19.76
N GLY A 126 -27.60 3.46 -19.72
CA GLY A 126 -28.47 4.08 -20.73
C GLY A 126 -28.25 5.59 -20.90
N TYR A 127 -27.81 6.29 -19.84
CA TYR A 127 -27.41 7.71 -19.90
C TYR A 127 -26.40 8.00 -21.00
N PHE A 128 -25.46 7.08 -21.24
CA PHE A 128 -24.35 7.29 -22.17
C PHE A 128 -24.61 6.70 -23.55
N GLY A 129 -25.86 6.36 -23.89
CA GLY A 129 -26.28 5.92 -25.23
C GLY A 129 -26.10 6.98 -26.34
N CYS A 130 -25.13 7.88 -26.20
CA CYS A 130 -24.88 9.04 -27.02
C CYS A 130 -23.36 9.31 -27.08
N ASP A 131 -22.83 9.58 -28.27
CA ASP A 131 -21.41 9.89 -28.47
C ASP A 131 -20.96 11.17 -27.77
N HIS A 132 -21.88 12.09 -27.48
CA HIS A 132 -21.60 13.28 -26.67
C HIS A 132 -20.96 12.91 -25.33
N PHE A 133 -21.59 12.02 -24.55
CA PHE A 133 -21.08 11.63 -23.24
C PHE A 133 -19.81 10.78 -23.31
N LEU A 134 -19.68 9.95 -24.36
CA LEU A 134 -18.47 9.15 -24.56
C LEU A 134 -17.22 10.01 -24.74
N LYS A 135 -17.33 11.14 -25.45
CA LYS A 135 -16.21 12.08 -25.67
C LYS A 135 -15.76 12.81 -24.40
N LEU A 136 -16.62 12.85 -23.38
CA LEU A 136 -16.37 13.54 -22.11
C LEU A 136 -15.85 12.60 -21.03
N MET A 137 -15.91 11.29 -21.26
CA MET A 137 -15.54 10.26 -20.28
C MET A 137 -14.03 10.18 -20.11
N THR A 138 -13.56 10.29 -18.87
CA THR A 138 -12.12 10.28 -18.56
C THR A 138 -11.64 9.02 -17.88
N GLY A 139 -12.55 8.17 -17.39
CA GLY A 139 -12.18 6.91 -16.76
C GLY A 139 -13.38 6.16 -16.18
N VAL A 140 -13.15 4.87 -15.93
CA VAL A 140 -14.10 3.98 -15.28
C VAL A 140 -13.40 3.30 -14.12
N ASN A 141 -13.80 3.65 -12.90
CA ASN A 141 -13.13 3.21 -11.68
C ASN A 141 -13.96 2.16 -10.94
N ILE A 142 -13.28 1.20 -10.33
CA ILE A 142 -13.86 0.28 -9.36
C ILE A 142 -13.52 0.74 -7.94
N PHE A 143 -14.54 0.67 -7.09
CA PHE A 143 -14.43 0.88 -5.65
C PHE A 143 -14.84 -0.39 -4.91
N PHE A 144 -13.88 -1.07 -4.26
CA PHE A 144 -14.13 -2.34 -3.55
C PHE A 144 -13.58 -2.30 -2.12
N ASN A 145 -14.45 -2.56 -1.13
CA ASN A 145 -14.07 -2.73 0.26
C ASN A 145 -14.98 -3.70 1.03
N SER A 146 -14.62 -3.98 2.28
CA SER A 146 -15.34 -4.91 3.16
C SER A 146 -16.57 -4.32 3.89
N GLY A 147 -16.95 -3.07 3.61
CA GLY A 147 -18.17 -2.44 4.13
C GLY A 147 -17.97 -1.34 5.17
N TRP A 148 -16.74 -0.83 5.34
CA TRP A 148 -16.41 0.17 6.36
C TRP A 148 -16.21 1.59 5.80
N SER A 149 -16.18 1.74 4.47
CA SER A 149 -15.78 3.01 3.84
C SER A 149 -16.79 4.12 4.07
N SER A 150 -16.29 5.32 4.37
CA SER A 150 -17.06 6.56 4.49
C SER A 150 -16.19 7.72 4.01
N THR A 151 -16.66 8.50 3.03
CA THR A 151 -15.94 9.68 2.51
C THR A 151 -16.10 10.87 3.44
N GLU A 152 -15.15 11.80 3.43
CA GLU A 152 -15.43 13.15 3.97
C GLU A 152 -16.50 13.85 3.13
N ASN A 153 -17.06 14.94 3.64
CA ASN A 153 -17.98 15.75 2.85
C ASN A 153 -17.17 16.64 1.90
N HIS A 154 -17.30 16.40 0.60
CA HIS A 154 -16.51 17.04 -0.46
C HIS A 154 -17.37 17.20 -1.71
N LEU A 155 -16.95 18.02 -2.66
CA LEU A 155 -17.56 18.04 -4.00
C LEU A 155 -16.67 17.31 -4.99
N ASP A 156 -17.23 16.92 -6.13
CA ASP A 156 -16.46 16.48 -7.30
C ASP A 156 -16.43 17.60 -8.34
N ILE A 157 -15.34 17.63 -9.13
CA ILE A 157 -15.15 18.57 -10.24
C ILE A 157 -15.58 17.97 -11.59
N THR A 158 -16.33 16.87 -11.53
CA THR A 158 -16.81 16.10 -12.67
C THR A 158 -18.27 15.77 -12.49
N GLU A 159 -18.94 15.49 -13.60
CA GLU A 159 -20.22 14.80 -13.56
C GLU A 159 -19.96 13.35 -13.14
N THR A 160 -20.40 12.97 -11.93
CA THR A 160 -20.07 11.69 -11.31
C THR A 160 -21.27 10.74 -11.38
N PHE A 161 -21.04 9.55 -11.93
CA PHE A 161 -22.02 8.48 -12.01
C PHE A 161 -21.53 7.28 -11.22
N PHE A 162 -22.34 6.76 -10.32
CA PHE A 162 -21.93 5.72 -9.38
C PHE A 162 -22.90 4.55 -9.38
N ALA A 163 -22.50 3.46 -10.04
CA ALA A 163 -23.25 2.21 -10.10
C ALA A 163 -22.93 1.33 -8.90
N GLN A 164 -23.95 0.97 -8.12
CA GLN A 164 -23.80 0.05 -7.02
C GLN A 164 -23.92 -1.40 -7.53
N VAL A 165 -22.84 -2.18 -7.43
CA VAL A 165 -22.77 -3.55 -7.97
C VAL A 165 -23.06 -4.61 -6.91
N VAL A 166 -22.40 -4.50 -5.75
CA VAL A 166 -22.57 -5.41 -4.60
C VAL A 166 -22.73 -4.59 -3.34
N GLY A 167 -23.67 -4.94 -2.46
CA GLY A 167 -23.92 -4.21 -1.22
C GLY A 167 -24.76 -2.93 -1.42
N GLY A 168 -24.57 -1.94 -0.54
CA GLY A 168 -25.29 -0.68 -0.61
C GLY A 168 -24.45 0.51 -0.14
N ARG A 169 -24.82 1.70 -0.60
CA ARG A 169 -24.18 2.96 -0.19
C ARG A 169 -25.22 4.03 0.07
N GLN A 170 -25.09 4.71 1.20
CA GLN A 170 -25.84 5.92 1.51
C GLN A 170 -25.09 7.11 0.93
N TRP A 171 -25.83 7.96 0.23
CA TRP A 171 -25.41 9.24 -0.32
C TRP A 171 -26.18 10.35 0.40
N ILE A 172 -25.44 11.27 0.99
CA ILE A 172 -25.96 12.51 1.55
C ILE A 172 -25.43 13.63 0.67
N LEU A 173 -26.29 14.25 -0.13
CA LEU A 173 -25.93 15.32 -1.06
C LEU A 173 -26.38 16.68 -0.53
N THR A 174 -25.59 17.70 -0.87
CA THR A 174 -25.82 19.10 -0.52
C THR A 174 -25.66 19.96 -1.78
N PRO A 175 -26.62 20.86 -2.07
CA PRO A 175 -26.59 21.64 -3.29
C PRO A 175 -25.41 22.62 -3.30
N PRO A 176 -24.88 22.96 -4.48
CA PRO A 176 -23.74 23.87 -4.60
C PRO A 176 -23.96 25.22 -3.91
N GLN A 177 -25.18 25.76 -3.86
CA GLN A 177 -25.45 27.07 -3.24
C GLN A 177 -25.21 27.08 -1.72
N ASP A 178 -25.30 25.92 -1.07
CA ASP A 178 -25.16 25.78 0.38
C ASP A 178 -23.73 25.47 0.82
N GLY A 179 -22.78 25.24 -0.12
CA GLY A 179 -21.41 24.87 0.22
C GLY A 179 -20.66 25.89 1.08
N GLN A 180 -21.07 27.17 1.04
CA GLN A 180 -20.53 28.22 1.95
C GLN A 180 -20.78 27.91 3.43
N TYR A 181 -21.82 27.13 3.76
CA TYR A 181 -22.17 26.73 5.11
C TYR A 181 -21.41 25.49 5.59
N LEU A 182 -20.61 24.87 4.72
CA LEU A 182 -19.78 23.70 5.03
C LEU A 182 -18.35 24.05 5.46
N TYR A 183 -18.03 25.34 5.60
CA TYR A 183 -16.73 25.82 6.09
C TYR A 183 -15.52 25.27 5.33
N THR A 184 -15.67 24.95 4.05
CA THR A 184 -14.58 24.41 3.23
C THR A 184 -13.39 25.37 3.17
N ASP A 185 -12.18 24.81 3.21
CA ASP A 185 -10.95 25.60 3.04
C ASP A 185 -10.90 26.26 1.65
N ASN A 186 -9.93 27.17 1.44
CA ASN A 186 -9.68 27.91 0.19
C ASN A 186 -9.32 27.05 -1.05
N PHE A 187 -9.83 25.80 -1.15
CA PHE A 187 -9.58 24.84 -2.25
C PHE A 187 -8.08 24.65 -2.52
N THR A 188 -7.26 24.71 -1.47
CA THR A 188 -5.80 24.75 -1.62
C THR A 188 -5.22 23.42 -2.06
N TRP A 189 -5.88 22.29 -1.77
CA TRP A 189 -5.54 20.95 -2.26
C TRP A 189 -6.81 20.07 -2.32
N HIS A 190 -7.15 19.58 -3.51
CA HIS A 190 -8.36 18.79 -3.84
C HIS A 190 -9.72 19.49 -3.61
N SER A 191 -10.78 18.81 -4.03
CA SER A 191 -12.11 19.29 -4.43
C SER A 191 -13.00 19.88 -3.31
N GLY A 192 -12.45 20.76 -2.48
CA GLY A 192 -13.21 21.52 -1.48
C GLY A 192 -13.73 20.66 -0.33
N ILE A 193 -12.85 19.94 0.37
CA ILE A 193 -13.24 19.11 1.53
C ILE A 193 -13.69 20.00 2.70
N SER A 194 -14.81 19.65 3.33
CA SER A 194 -15.30 20.30 4.54
C SER A 194 -14.53 19.85 5.78
N PRO A 195 -14.11 20.77 6.67
CA PRO A 195 -13.46 20.43 7.94
C PRO A 195 -14.46 20.00 9.03
N VAL A 196 -15.73 19.85 8.69
CA VAL A 196 -16.78 19.40 9.60
C VAL A 196 -16.69 17.88 9.77
N ASP A 197 -16.52 17.41 11.00
CA ASP A 197 -16.50 15.98 11.30
C ASP A 197 -17.85 15.35 10.95
N LYS A 198 -17.82 14.46 9.96
CA LYS A 198 -19.00 13.77 9.43
C LYS A 198 -19.65 12.80 10.42
N GLU A 199 -18.91 12.28 11.38
CA GLU A 199 -19.41 11.31 12.37
C GLU A 199 -19.98 12.03 13.60
N ALA A 200 -19.53 13.26 13.85
CA ALA A 200 -19.94 14.06 15.01
C ALA A 200 -19.95 15.56 14.68
N VAL A 201 -21.05 16.05 14.08
CA VAL A 201 -21.16 17.45 13.66
C VAL A 201 -21.24 18.39 14.88
N ASP A 202 -20.15 19.11 15.14
CA ASP A 202 -20.10 20.13 16.19
C ASP A 202 -20.79 21.42 15.74
N LEU A 203 -22.11 21.48 15.94
CA LEU A 203 -22.92 22.67 15.64
C LEU A 203 -22.66 23.90 16.52
N TYR A 204 -21.83 23.81 17.57
CA TYR A 204 -21.37 25.01 18.27
C TYR A 204 -20.17 25.63 17.57
N ARG A 205 -19.27 24.79 17.05
CA ARG A 205 -18.11 25.22 16.27
C ARG A 205 -18.49 25.60 14.83
N TYR A 206 -19.44 24.88 14.23
CA TYR A 206 -19.88 25.02 12.85
C TYR A 206 -21.40 25.26 12.76
N PRO A 207 -21.92 26.36 13.32
CA PRO A 207 -23.36 26.58 13.46
C PRO A 207 -24.10 26.70 12.12
N ASP A 208 -23.43 27.16 11.05
CA ASP A 208 -24.08 27.36 9.76
C ASP A 208 -24.41 26.05 9.05
N VAL A 209 -23.80 24.92 9.44
CA VAL A 209 -24.14 23.59 8.88
C VAL A 209 -25.62 23.27 9.05
N ALA A 210 -26.26 23.80 10.10
CA ALA A 210 -27.71 23.64 10.31
C ALA A 210 -28.59 24.30 9.23
N LYS A 211 -28.01 25.14 8.37
CA LYS A 211 -28.72 25.82 7.27
C LYS A 211 -28.71 25.02 5.96
N VAL A 212 -27.93 23.95 5.89
CA VAL A 212 -27.73 23.17 4.67
C VAL A 212 -28.96 22.34 4.35
N ASP A 213 -29.40 22.41 3.09
CA ASP A 213 -30.35 21.47 2.54
C ASP A 213 -29.69 20.11 2.28
N ILE A 214 -30.28 19.06 2.84
CA ILE A 214 -29.77 17.69 2.72
C ILE A 214 -30.70 16.87 1.83
N TYR A 215 -30.10 16.18 0.86
CA TYR A 215 -30.74 15.15 0.05
C TYR A 215 -30.15 13.80 0.45
N ASN A 216 -30.98 12.80 0.78
CA ASN A 216 -30.50 11.53 1.28
C ASN A 216 -31.07 10.37 0.47
N VAL A 217 -30.20 9.50 -0.05
CA VAL A 217 -30.60 8.29 -0.74
C VAL A 217 -29.65 7.14 -0.45
N THR A 218 -30.20 5.94 -0.28
CA THR A 218 -29.40 4.72 -0.23
C THR A 218 -29.54 3.98 -1.56
N ALA A 219 -28.43 3.81 -2.28
CA ALA A 219 -28.35 3.00 -3.49
C ALA A 219 -28.02 1.55 -3.12
N TYR A 220 -28.74 0.61 -3.75
CA TYR A 220 -28.52 -0.83 -3.60
C TYR A 220 -28.11 -1.44 -4.94
N GLU A 221 -27.81 -2.74 -4.91
CA GLU A 221 -27.35 -3.49 -6.08
C GLU A 221 -28.23 -3.30 -7.31
N GLY A 222 -27.61 -2.84 -8.39
CA GLY A 222 -28.27 -2.54 -9.66
C GLY A 222 -28.77 -1.10 -9.78
N ASP A 223 -28.67 -0.29 -8.72
CA ASP A 223 -28.97 1.15 -8.78
C ASP A 223 -27.76 1.94 -9.30
N ILE A 224 -28.03 3.12 -9.86
CA ILE A 224 -26.99 4.09 -10.24
C ILE A 224 -27.38 5.49 -9.81
N VAL A 225 -26.45 6.16 -9.14
CA VAL A 225 -26.59 7.54 -8.67
C VAL A 225 -25.84 8.47 -9.63
N TYR A 226 -26.49 9.54 -10.06
CA TYR A 226 -25.89 10.66 -10.76
C TYR A 226 -25.75 11.84 -9.79
N CYS A 227 -24.51 12.26 -9.54
CA CYS A 227 -24.13 13.41 -8.71
C CYS A 227 -23.57 14.51 -9.64
N PRO A 228 -24.26 15.65 -9.80
CA PRO A 228 -23.80 16.68 -10.71
C PRO A 228 -22.53 17.39 -10.26
N GLU A 229 -21.74 17.91 -11.20
CA GLU A 229 -20.52 18.69 -10.90
C GLU A 229 -20.84 19.84 -9.91
N GLY A 230 -20.05 19.91 -8.83
CA GLY A 230 -20.16 20.93 -7.79
C GLY A 230 -21.10 20.59 -6.64
N TRP A 231 -21.82 19.47 -6.67
CA TRP A 231 -22.58 19.00 -5.51
C TRP A 231 -21.67 18.43 -4.44
N PHE A 232 -21.89 18.90 -3.22
CA PHE A 232 -21.26 18.32 -2.04
C PHE A 232 -21.90 16.98 -1.71
N HIS A 233 -21.09 16.02 -1.30
CA HIS A 233 -21.57 14.70 -0.96
C HIS A 233 -20.72 14.01 0.10
N GLN A 234 -21.40 13.23 0.93
CA GLN A 234 -20.85 12.27 1.88
C GLN A 234 -21.41 10.89 1.53
N VAL A 235 -20.53 9.91 1.33
CA VAL A 235 -20.90 8.56 0.89
C VAL A 235 -20.40 7.53 1.89
N SER A 236 -21.33 6.74 2.42
CA SER A 236 -21.06 5.71 3.42
C SER A 236 -21.50 4.33 2.93
N ALA A 237 -20.66 3.33 3.11
CA ALA A 237 -21.03 1.94 2.86
C ALA A 237 -22.11 1.46 3.84
N VAL A 238 -23.06 0.68 3.34
CA VAL A 238 -24.14 0.04 4.08
C VAL A 238 -23.95 -1.47 3.94
N GLY A 239 -23.58 -2.13 5.04
CA GLY A 239 -23.22 -3.55 5.05
C GLY A 239 -21.89 -3.83 4.33
N GLY A 240 -21.60 -5.09 4.02
CA GLY A 240 -20.39 -5.48 3.31
C GLY A 240 -20.42 -6.94 2.85
N PRO A 241 -19.68 -7.32 1.78
CA PRO A 241 -18.77 -6.49 0.98
C PRO A 241 -19.49 -5.44 0.13
N ASN A 242 -18.74 -4.44 -0.35
CA ASN A 242 -19.25 -3.37 -1.20
C ASN A 242 -18.40 -3.21 -2.47
N ILE A 243 -19.03 -3.34 -3.64
CA ILE A 243 -18.40 -3.08 -4.94
C ILE A 243 -19.25 -2.07 -5.69
N ALA A 244 -18.60 -1.04 -6.23
CA ALA A 244 -19.24 -0.07 -7.09
C ALA A 244 -18.33 0.31 -8.26
N ILE A 245 -18.95 0.76 -9.36
CA ILE A 245 -18.25 1.28 -10.53
C ILE A 245 -18.64 2.74 -10.70
N ALA A 246 -17.66 3.62 -10.91
CA ALA A 246 -17.90 5.02 -11.19
C ALA A 246 -17.44 5.43 -12.59
N TRP A 247 -18.17 6.36 -13.20
CA TRP A 247 -17.77 7.10 -14.37
C TRP A 247 -17.64 8.57 -14.02
N TYR A 248 -16.63 9.21 -14.58
CA TYR A 248 -16.37 10.64 -14.45
C TYR A 248 -16.41 11.28 -15.82
N LEU A 249 -17.20 12.35 -15.97
CA LEU A 249 -17.20 13.17 -17.19
C LEU A 249 -16.71 14.58 -16.89
N TYR A 250 -15.77 15.07 -17.70
CA TYR A 250 -15.30 16.46 -17.65
C TYR A 250 -16.02 17.29 -18.72
N ASP A 251 -17.11 17.96 -18.33
CA ASP A 251 -17.88 18.82 -19.25
C ASP A 251 -17.64 20.32 -18.98
N TYR A 252 -18.05 20.79 -17.80
CA TYR A 252 -18.00 22.22 -17.49
C TYR A 252 -16.62 22.64 -17.00
N ASP A 253 -15.95 21.79 -16.21
CA ASP A 253 -14.59 22.02 -15.69
C ASP A 253 -14.49 23.39 -15.01
N CYS A 254 -15.40 23.61 -14.06
CA CYS A 254 -15.56 24.89 -13.38
C CYS A 254 -14.32 25.24 -12.56
N GLN A 255 -13.63 24.25 -11.99
CA GLN A 255 -12.44 24.47 -11.16
C GLN A 255 -11.30 25.15 -11.93
N THR A 256 -11.05 24.78 -13.18
CA THR A 256 -9.96 25.38 -13.97
C THR A 256 -10.37 26.72 -14.60
N LYS A 257 -11.66 26.87 -14.95
CA LYS A 257 -12.17 28.04 -15.68
C LYS A 257 -12.59 29.19 -14.76
N CYS A 258 -12.98 28.92 -13.52
CA CYS A 258 -13.45 29.92 -12.58
C CYS A 258 -12.33 30.43 -11.67
N LYS A 259 -12.04 31.73 -11.72
CA LYS A 259 -11.12 32.38 -10.78
C LYS A 259 -11.76 32.47 -9.40
N MET A 260 -11.23 31.69 -8.46
CA MET A 260 -11.73 31.65 -7.09
C MET A 260 -11.27 32.84 -6.26
N THR A 261 -12.19 33.79 -6.02
CA THR A 261 -12.03 34.83 -5.00
C THR A 261 -12.82 34.52 -3.73
N THR A 262 -14.00 33.92 -3.85
CA THR A 262 -14.84 33.37 -2.77
C THR A 262 -15.63 32.17 -3.29
N TYR A 263 -16.17 31.34 -2.38
CA TYR A 263 -17.04 30.22 -2.76
C TYR A 263 -18.27 30.67 -3.58
N GLN A 264 -18.91 31.77 -3.17
CA GLN A 264 -20.06 32.32 -3.88
C GLN A 264 -19.72 32.69 -5.32
N THR A 265 -18.58 33.35 -5.55
CA THR A 265 -18.13 33.71 -6.91
C THR A 265 -17.79 32.47 -7.76
N TYR A 266 -17.37 31.37 -7.14
CA TYR A 266 -17.15 30.10 -7.83
C TYR A 266 -18.46 29.49 -8.32
N VAL A 267 -19.48 29.42 -7.44
CA VAL A 267 -20.80 28.88 -7.78
C VAL A 267 -21.47 29.72 -8.87
N GLU A 268 -21.40 31.05 -8.77
CA GLU A 268 -21.93 31.96 -9.80
C GLU A 268 -21.24 31.73 -11.15
N CYS A 269 -19.90 31.69 -11.18
CA CYS A 269 -19.16 31.42 -12.40
C CYS A 269 -19.49 30.05 -13.01
N CYS A 270 -19.60 29.00 -12.18
CA CYS A 270 -19.95 27.67 -12.67
C CYS A 270 -21.37 27.62 -13.23
N THR A 271 -22.31 28.35 -12.60
CA THR A 271 -23.68 28.53 -13.08
C THR A 271 -23.69 29.26 -14.43
N ASP A 272 -22.87 30.30 -14.61
CA ASP A 272 -22.74 31.01 -15.88
C ASP A 272 -22.17 30.13 -16.99
N ILE A 273 -21.15 29.31 -16.69
CA ILE A 273 -20.59 28.34 -17.65
C ILE A 273 -21.69 27.35 -18.07
N ARG A 274 -22.47 26.83 -17.11
CA ARG A 274 -23.56 25.90 -17.39
C ARG A 274 -24.64 26.52 -18.26
N ASN A 275 -25.11 27.72 -17.91
CA ASN A 275 -26.11 28.47 -18.68
C ASN A 275 -25.61 28.91 -20.08
N SER A 276 -24.29 28.95 -20.29
CA SER A 276 -23.71 29.26 -21.60
C SER A 276 -23.70 28.07 -22.57
N ARG A 277 -23.91 26.84 -22.07
CA ARG A 277 -24.03 25.64 -22.91
C ARG A 277 -25.42 25.59 -23.57
N PRO A 278 -25.55 24.94 -24.74
CA PRO A 278 -26.85 24.67 -25.33
C PRO A 278 -27.76 23.87 -24.39
N ASP A 279 -29.07 24.13 -24.44
CA ASP A 279 -30.07 23.38 -23.65
C ASP A 279 -30.30 21.95 -24.19
N GLU A 280 -29.84 21.68 -25.42
CA GLU A 280 -30.01 20.42 -26.13
C GLU A 280 -28.69 19.93 -26.73
N ILE A 281 -28.52 18.61 -26.81
CA ILE A 281 -27.40 17.94 -27.47
C ILE A 281 -27.92 17.10 -28.64
N SER A 282 -27.04 16.77 -29.59
CA SER A 282 -27.32 15.82 -30.68
C SER A 282 -26.53 14.53 -30.43
N CYS A 283 -27.18 13.39 -30.63
CA CYS A 283 -26.59 12.07 -30.48
C CYS A 283 -26.47 11.38 -31.85
N ASP A 284 -25.29 11.47 -32.45
CA ASP A 284 -25.05 10.98 -33.81
C ASP A 284 -24.79 9.46 -33.84
N ILE A 285 -24.32 8.90 -32.72
CA ILE A 285 -24.09 7.46 -32.52
C ILE A 285 -24.82 7.00 -31.26
N LYS A 286 -25.60 5.93 -31.37
CA LYS A 286 -26.32 5.27 -30.27
C LYS A 286 -25.74 3.87 -30.00
N PRO A 287 -24.69 3.74 -29.16
CA PRO A 287 -23.96 2.50 -28.93
C PRO A 287 -24.70 1.51 -27.99
N GLU A 288 -26.03 1.56 -27.93
CA GLU A 288 -26.87 1.05 -26.82
C GLU A 288 -26.86 -0.47 -26.59
N GLU A 289 -26.03 -1.24 -27.30
CA GLU A 289 -25.89 -2.69 -27.11
C GLU A 289 -24.42 -3.18 -27.08
N MET A 290 -23.45 -2.27 -27.01
CA MET A 290 -22.03 -2.63 -26.97
C MET A 290 -21.56 -2.89 -25.53
N SER A 291 -20.67 -3.88 -25.36
CA SER A 291 -19.95 -4.03 -24.08
C SER A 291 -19.03 -2.85 -23.86
N LEU A 292 -18.79 -2.48 -22.59
CA LEU A 292 -17.85 -1.41 -22.28
C LEU A 292 -16.44 -1.74 -22.80
N ALA A 293 -16.03 -3.01 -22.73
CA ALA A 293 -14.77 -3.46 -23.32
C ALA A 293 -14.65 -3.17 -24.83
N THR A 294 -15.75 -3.29 -25.59
CA THR A 294 -15.74 -2.99 -27.04
C THR A 294 -15.58 -1.49 -27.28
N LEU A 295 -16.23 -0.65 -26.48
CA LEU A 295 -16.11 0.81 -26.59
C LEU A 295 -14.71 1.29 -26.24
N LEU A 296 -14.16 0.79 -25.13
CA LEU A 296 -12.81 1.12 -24.69
C LEU A 296 -11.77 0.74 -25.76
N ARG A 297 -11.88 -0.44 -26.37
CA ARG A 297 -10.98 -0.88 -27.45
C ARG A 297 -11.13 -0.09 -28.76
N ALA A 298 -12.30 0.50 -29.02
CA ALA A 298 -12.61 1.13 -30.30
C ALA A 298 -12.43 2.65 -30.31
N TYR A 299 -12.50 3.31 -29.14
CA TYR A 299 -12.59 4.77 -29.04
C TYR A 299 -11.57 5.39 -28.07
N VAL A 300 -10.74 4.57 -27.40
CA VAL A 300 -9.89 5.03 -26.31
C VAL A 300 -8.48 4.46 -26.48
N ASP A 301 -7.70 5.06 -27.37
CA ASP A 301 -6.29 4.68 -27.61
C ASP A 301 -5.34 5.10 -26.45
N ASP A 302 -5.80 5.93 -25.50
CA ASP A 302 -4.94 6.68 -24.55
C ASP A 302 -5.34 6.60 -23.05
N VAL A 303 -6.22 5.68 -22.62
CA VAL A 303 -6.52 5.51 -21.18
C VAL A 303 -5.72 4.34 -20.63
N PRO A 304 -4.71 4.57 -19.76
CA PRO A 304 -3.93 3.49 -19.16
C PRO A 304 -4.83 2.67 -18.22
N PHE A 305 -5.28 1.51 -18.69
CA PHE A 305 -6.10 0.60 -17.91
C PHE A 305 -5.30 0.00 -16.75
N ALA A 306 -5.98 -0.47 -15.70
CA ALA A 306 -5.35 -1.38 -14.74
C ALA A 306 -4.73 -2.63 -15.43
N ALA A 307 -5.20 -2.95 -16.64
CA ALA A 307 -4.70 -4.03 -17.49
C ALA A 307 -3.36 -3.76 -18.20
N ASP A 308 -2.87 -2.51 -18.29
CA ASP A 308 -1.51 -2.26 -18.81
C ASP A 308 -0.43 -2.68 -17.80
N LEU A 309 -0.84 -3.06 -16.60
CA LEU A 309 -0.08 -3.85 -15.63
C LEU A 309 -0.48 -5.32 -15.76
N ASP A 310 -0.34 -5.91 -16.97
CA ASP A 310 -0.49 -7.35 -17.19
C ASP A 310 0.35 -8.11 -16.15
N ALA A 311 -0.16 -9.18 -15.55
CA ALA A 311 0.60 -10.03 -14.63
C ALA A 311 1.87 -10.63 -15.28
N GLY A 312 1.92 -10.64 -16.62
CA GLY A 312 3.13 -10.94 -17.41
C GLY A 312 4.11 -9.75 -17.53
N THR A 313 3.65 -8.50 -17.42
CA THR A 313 4.48 -7.28 -17.38
C THR A 313 4.87 -6.86 -15.97
N LEU A 314 4.04 -7.20 -14.99
CA LEU A 314 4.41 -7.24 -13.60
C LEU A 314 5.19 -8.53 -13.36
N GLU A 315 6.48 -8.48 -13.68
CA GLU A 315 7.46 -9.12 -12.81
C GLU A 315 7.27 -8.47 -11.42
N ILE A 316 6.33 -8.95 -10.60
CA ILE A 316 5.63 -8.12 -9.57
C ILE A 316 6.57 -7.39 -8.61
N PHE A 317 7.83 -7.81 -8.49
CA PHE A 317 8.91 -6.88 -8.16
C PHE A 317 10.14 -7.28 -8.98
N SER A 318 10.60 -6.39 -9.87
CA SER A 318 11.94 -6.53 -10.45
C SER A 318 12.88 -6.78 -9.28
N GLN A 319 13.59 -7.91 -9.28
CA GLN A 319 14.56 -8.15 -8.22
C GLN A 319 15.65 -7.12 -8.45
N PRO A 320 15.87 -6.15 -7.54
CA PRO A 320 16.94 -5.20 -7.72
C PRO A 320 18.23 -5.98 -7.89
N GLU A 321 19.03 -5.53 -8.85
CA GLU A 321 20.29 -6.16 -9.22
C GLU A 321 21.05 -6.59 -7.94
N PRO A 322 21.32 -7.89 -7.78
CA PRO A 322 21.94 -8.38 -6.58
C PRO A 322 23.33 -7.78 -6.44
N PHE A 323 23.78 -7.61 -5.20
CA PHE A 323 25.12 -7.11 -4.94
C PHE A 323 26.13 -8.26 -5.08
N GLN A 324 27.05 -8.16 -6.03
CA GLN A 324 28.15 -9.11 -6.14
C GLN A 324 29.12 -8.92 -4.96
N LEU A 325 29.16 -9.91 -4.07
CA LEU A 325 30.10 -9.95 -2.95
C LEU A 325 31.53 -10.08 -3.47
N ASN A 326 32.50 -9.64 -2.66
CA ASN A 326 33.93 -9.84 -2.96
C ASN A 326 34.38 -11.31 -2.98
N SER A 327 33.50 -12.24 -2.59
CA SER A 327 33.65 -13.69 -2.76
C SER A 327 33.28 -14.18 -4.16
N GLY A 328 32.69 -13.33 -5.01
CA GLY A 328 32.22 -13.65 -6.37
C GLY A 328 30.77 -14.12 -6.46
N TYR A 329 30.03 -14.17 -5.34
CA TYR A 329 28.63 -14.59 -5.30
C TYR A 329 27.68 -13.40 -5.18
N ASP A 330 26.55 -13.49 -5.85
CA ASP A 330 25.52 -12.47 -5.83
C ASP A 330 24.62 -12.60 -4.58
N MET A 331 24.36 -11.48 -3.91
CA MET A 331 23.56 -11.40 -2.70
C MET A 331 22.38 -10.44 -2.89
N PRO A 332 21.12 -10.89 -2.71
CA PRO A 332 19.97 -10.00 -2.71
C PRO A 332 20.10 -8.88 -1.65
N ILE A 333 19.58 -7.69 -1.94
CA ILE A 333 19.68 -6.53 -1.04
C ILE A 333 18.53 -6.44 -0.01
N LEU A 334 17.45 -7.17 -0.24
CA LEU A 334 16.33 -7.33 0.68
C LEU A 334 16.14 -8.82 0.97
N GLY A 335 15.98 -9.17 2.24
CA GLY A 335 15.65 -10.52 2.66
C GLY A 335 14.68 -10.56 3.83
N LEU A 336 14.36 -11.77 4.26
CA LEU A 336 13.49 -12.03 5.40
C LEU A 336 14.32 -12.48 6.60
N GLY A 337 14.22 -11.74 7.70
CA GLY A 337 14.73 -12.20 9.00
C GLY A 337 13.80 -13.24 9.60
N LEU A 338 14.32 -14.43 9.90
CA LEU A 338 13.58 -15.52 10.54
C LEU A 338 13.86 -15.64 12.05
N GLY A 339 14.99 -15.09 12.50
CA GLY A 339 15.41 -15.15 13.91
C GLY A 339 14.36 -14.59 14.88
N GLY A 340 14.00 -15.39 15.88
CA GLY A 340 13.00 -15.02 16.88
C GLY A 340 11.59 -14.83 16.32
N MET A 341 11.27 -15.46 15.19
CA MET A 341 9.90 -15.65 14.71
C MET A 341 9.30 -16.89 15.40
N ALA A 342 8.01 -16.83 15.74
CA ALA A 342 7.32 -17.98 16.31
C ALA A 342 7.28 -19.14 15.28
N GLU A 343 7.57 -20.36 15.74
CA GLU A 343 7.79 -21.53 14.88
C GLU A 343 6.61 -21.79 13.93
N GLU A 344 5.39 -21.69 14.44
CA GLU A 344 4.15 -21.92 13.70
C GLU A 344 3.91 -20.90 12.57
N LYS A 345 4.66 -19.79 12.56
CA LYS A 345 4.55 -18.73 11.54
C LYS A 345 5.62 -18.78 10.48
N ILE A 346 6.73 -19.50 10.70
CA ILE A 346 7.91 -19.48 9.81
C ILE A 346 7.55 -20.04 8.43
N GLU A 347 6.86 -21.19 8.37
CA GLU A 347 6.52 -21.82 7.09
C GLU A 347 5.64 -20.92 6.21
N THR A 348 4.58 -20.34 6.80
CA THR A 348 3.69 -19.40 6.11
C THR A 348 4.43 -18.14 5.66
N ALA A 349 5.35 -17.62 6.49
CA ALA A 349 6.17 -16.46 6.15
C ALA A 349 7.10 -16.75 4.97
N VAL A 350 7.80 -17.90 4.98
CA VAL A 350 8.70 -18.32 3.90
C VAL A 350 7.93 -18.55 2.60
N LYS A 351 6.78 -19.24 2.65
CA LYS A 351 5.91 -19.46 1.49
C LYS A 351 5.48 -18.13 0.86
N SER A 352 5.05 -17.17 1.69
CA SER A 352 4.61 -15.85 1.23
C SER A 352 5.78 -15.03 0.69
N ALA A 353 6.94 -15.06 1.36
CA ALA A 353 8.13 -14.34 0.93
C ALA A 353 8.60 -14.81 -0.45
N LEU A 354 8.67 -16.13 -0.67
CA LEU A 354 9.03 -16.69 -1.98
C LEU A 354 8.04 -16.30 -3.08
N LYS A 355 6.73 -16.30 -2.76
CA LYS A 355 5.66 -15.82 -3.67
C LYS A 355 5.88 -14.35 -4.06
N PHE A 356 6.31 -13.51 -3.13
CA PHE A 356 6.61 -12.08 -3.38
C PHE A 356 8.03 -11.82 -3.88
N GLY A 357 8.78 -12.85 -4.29
CA GLY A 357 10.09 -12.69 -4.91
C GLY A 357 11.29 -12.69 -3.96
N TYR A 358 11.11 -12.79 -2.64
CA TYR A 358 12.26 -12.88 -1.73
C TYR A 358 13.13 -14.08 -2.07
N ARG A 359 14.45 -13.86 -2.09
CA ARG A 359 15.45 -14.93 -2.26
C ARG A 359 16.48 -14.98 -1.14
N LEU A 360 16.49 -14.03 -0.19
CA LEU A 360 17.43 -14.03 0.94
C LEU A 360 16.73 -14.33 2.26
N PHE A 361 17.28 -15.27 3.04
CA PHE A 361 16.77 -15.66 4.35
C PHE A 361 17.87 -15.60 5.41
N ASP A 362 17.62 -14.85 6.48
CA ASP A 362 18.54 -14.67 7.61
C ASP A 362 18.04 -15.45 8.83
N THR A 363 18.69 -16.58 9.13
CA THR A 363 18.30 -17.50 10.22
C THR A 363 18.98 -17.15 11.54
N ASP A 364 18.57 -17.79 12.64
CA ASP A 364 19.29 -17.75 13.90
C ASP A 364 19.64 -19.19 14.35
N PRO A 365 20.90 -19.48 14.74
CA PRO A 365 21.30 -20.82 15.18
C PRO A 365 20.61 -21.29 16.48
N VAL A 366 19.97 -20.39 17.23
CA VAL A 366 19.37 -20.67 18.54
C VAL A 366 17.93 -21.18 18.43
N ASP A 367 17.21 -20.88 17.35
CA ASP A 367 15.82 -21.28 17.15
C ASP A 367 15.65 -22.36 16.07
N GLU A 368 14.40 -22.76 15.80
CA GLU A 368 14.08 -23.81 14.81
C GLU A 368 14.01 -23.30 13.36
N SER A 369 14.38 -22.04 13.09
CA SER A 369 14.25 -21.43 11.76
C SER A 369 14.99 -22.20 10.67
N GLU A 370 16.22 -22.66 10.93
CA GLU A 370 17.03 -23.46 9.99
C GLU A 370 16.33 -24.76 9.60
N LYS A 371 15.77 -25.47 10.59
CA LYS A 371 15.13 -26.78 10.38
C LYS A 371 13.83 -26.65 9.60
N ILE A 372 13.02 -25.64 9.91
CA ILE A 372 11.75 -25.38 9.22
C ILE A 372 12.04 -24.92 7.78
N LEU A 373 12.97 -23.99 7.58
CA LEU A 373 13.37 -23.54 6.24
C LEU A 373 13.91 -24.70 5.40
N GLY A 374 14.82 -25.51 5.96
CA GLY A 374 15.37 -26.69 5.28
C GLY A 374 14.30 -27.71 4.89
N SER A 375 13.37 -28.00 5.80
CA SER A 375 12.27 -28.92 5.55
C SER A 375 11.31 -28.38 4.48
N PHE A 376 11.01 -27.08 4.50
CA PHE A 376 10.17 -26.44 3.49
C PHE A 376 10.82 -26.52 2.11
N LEU A 377 12.09 -26.12 1.98
CA LEU A 377 12.81 -26.12 0.70
C LEU A 377 12.96 -27.54 0.13
N ALA A 378 13.29 -28.54 0.97
CA ALA A 378 13.44 -29.93 0.53
C ALA A 378 12.13 -30.53 -0.01
N ASN A 379 10.98 -30.06 0.46
CA ASN A 379 9.66 -30.54 0.04
C ASN A 379 9.05 -29.69 -1.08
N ASN A 380 9.64 -28.55 -1.44
CA ASN A 380 9.12 -27.64 -2.44
C ASN A 380 9.56 -28.05 -3.85
N LYS A 381 8.63 -28.04 -4.82
CA LYS A 381 8.92 -28.38 -6.23
C LYS A 381 9.21 -27.17 -7.11
N ASN A 382 8.84 -25.98 -6.66
CA ASN A 382 8.88 -24.74 -7.46
C ASN A 382 10.15 -23.93 -7.21
N PHE A 383 10.82 -24.14 -6.08
CA PHE A 383 12.05 -23.43 -5.71
C PHE A 383 13.14 -24.43 -5.38
N LYS A 384 14.29 -24.28 -6.03
CA LYS A 384 15.49 -25.06 -5.79
C LYS A 384 16.36 -24.41 -4.73
N ARG A 385 17.33 -25.17 -4.22
CA ARG A 385 18.29 -24.66 -3.22
C ARG A 385 19.13 -23.51 -3.79
N GLU A 386 19.52 -23.59 -5.06
CA GLU A 386 20.29 -22.54 -5.75
C GLU A 386 19.51 -21.24 -6.00
N ASP A 387 18.18 -21.25 -5.89
CA ASP A 387 17.36 -20.05 -6.06
C ASP A 387 17.42 -19.14 -4.82
N VAL A 388 17.86 -19.66 -3.67
CA VAL A 388 17.83 -18.93 -2.39
C VAL A 388 19.22 -18.72 -1.79
N PHE A 389 19.42 -17.57 -1.16
CA PHE A 389 20.60 -17.17 -0.43
C PHE A 389 20.33 -17.31 1.08
N ILE A 390 21.02 -18.24 1.75
CA ILE A 390 20.79 -18.54 3.17
C ILE A 390 21.98 -18.05 4.02
N ILE A 391 21.66 -17.24 5.03
CA ILE A 391 22.63 -16.72 6.01
C ILE A 391 22.50 -17.51 7.31
N VAL A 392 23.61 -18.10 7.73
CA VAL A 392 23.75 -18.82 9.01
C VAL A 392 24.74 -18.08 9.91
N LYS A 393 24.58 -18.20 11.23
CA LYS A 393 25.46 -17.53 12.19
C LYS A 393 26.08 -18.54 13.17
N VAL A 394 27.37 -18.41 13.42
CA VAL A 394 28.07 -19.13 14.50
C VAL A 394 27.82 -18.37 15.80
N HIS A 395 27.09 -18.99 16.74
CA HIS A 395 26.81 -18.39 18.04
C HIS A 395 28.11 -18.22 18.86
N PRO A 396 28.26 -17.19 19.71
CA PRO A 396 29.50 -16.97 20.48
C PRO A 396 29.88 -18.14 21.41
N LYS A 397 28.91 -18.96 21.82
CA LYS A 397 29.14 -20.21 22.58
C LYS A 397 29.94 -21.27 21.79
N ASP A 398 29.84 -21.23 20.46
CA ASP A 398 30.46 -22.18 19.53
C ASP A 398 31.77 -21.63 18.93
N LEU A 399 32.39 -20.61 19.55
CA LEU A 399 33.70 -20.10 19.12
C LEU A 399 34.82 -21.12 19.36
N GLY A 400 35.87 -21.06 18.53
CA GLY A 400 36.95 -22.02 18.47
C GLY A 400 36.86 -23.00 17.30
N LYS A 401 38.00 -23.53 16.85
CA LYS A 401 38.12 -24.27 15.58
C LYS A 401 37.16 -25.46 15.47
N ALA A 402 37.17 -26.35 16.47
CA ALA A 402 36.34 -27.56 16.47
C ALA A 402 34.84 -27.27 16.74
N ALA A 403 34.54 -26.32 17.62
CA ALA A 403 33.16 -25.94 17.95
C ALA A 403 32.46 -25.27 16.77
N THR A 404 33.17 -24.39 16.06
CA THR A 404 32.67 -23.71 14.85
C THR A 404 32.38 -24.71 13.74
N ARG A 405 33.26 -25.67 13.49
CA ARG A 405 33.02 -26.75 12.52
C ARG A 405 31.72 -27.51 12.83
N LYS A 406 31.55 -27.95 14.08
CA LYS A 406 30.32 -28.64 14.52
C LYS A 406 29.07 -27.76 14.39
N SER A 407 29.21 -26.45 14.63
CA SER A 407 28.12 -25.48 14.46
C SER A 407 27.65 -25.40 13.01
N VAL A 408 28.59 -25.34 12.07
CA VAL A 408 28.30 -25.32 10.63
C VAL A 408 27.74 -26.66 10.15
N GLU A 409 28.31 -27.79 10.57
CA GLU A 409 27.81 -29.14 10.25
C GLU A 409 26.34 -29.33 10.69
N ARG A 410 26.00 -28.89 11.91
CA ARG A 410 24.61 -28.90 12.41
C ARG A 410 23.67 -28.03 11.56
N SER A 411 24.15 -26.89 11.07
CA SER A 411 23.35 -25.97 10.26
C SER A 411 23.07 -26.57 8.88
N LEU A 412 24.08 -27.21 8.26
CA LEU A 412 23.93 -27.98 7.01
C LEU A 412 22.90 -29.11 7.14
N GLU A 413 22.96 -29.86 8.24
CA GLU A 413 22.00 -30.94 8.54
C GLU A 413 20.56 -30.41 8.69
N ARG A 414 20.36 -29.35 9.49
CA ARG A 414 19.05 -28.73 9.70
C ARG A 414 18.46 -28.16 8.41
N LEU A 415 19.29 -27.49 7.62
CA LEU A 415 18.91 -26.92 6.33
C LEU A 415 18.78 -27.96 5.22
N ARG A 416 19.23 -29.21 5.46
CA ARG A 416 19.23 -30.33 4.50
C ARG A 416 19.93 -29.96 3.20
N THR A 417 21.12 -29.38 3.30
CA THR A 417 21.88 -28.88 2.17
C THR A 417 23.37 -29.15 2.35
N ASP A 418 24.10 -29.23 1.24
CA ASP A 418 25.54 -29.48 1.24
C ASP A 418 26.38 -28.19 1.26
N TYR A 419 25.73 -27.01 1.14
CA TYR A 419 26.43 -25.72 1.16
C TYR A 419 25.62 -24.59 1.80
N LEU A 420 26.34 -23.61 2.37
CA LEU A 420 25.79 -22.36 2.90
C LEU A 420 26.27 -21.16 2.07
N ASP A 421 25.39 -20.19 1.80
CA ASP A 421 25.74 -19.02 0.98
C ASP A 421 26.59 -18.02 1.76
N LEU A 422 26.23 -17.77 3.03
CA LEU A 422 26.96 -16.89 3.93
C LEU A 422 26.96 -17.44 5.36
N VAL A 423 28.16 -17.55 5.94
CA VAL A 423 28.32 -17.84 7.37
C VAL A 423 28.92 -16.62 8.08
N LEU A 424 28.23 -16.16 9.13
CA LEU A 424 28.66 -15.04 9.95
C LEU A 424 29.13 -15.50 11.33
N ILE A 425 30.23 -14.97 11.85
CA ILE A 425 30.48 -15.02 13.29
C ILE A 425 29.53 -14.02 13.98
N LYS A 426 28.59 -14.48 14.81
CA LYS A 426 27.48 -13.65 15.34
C LYS A 426 27.95 -12.48 16.22
N ALA A 427 29.00 -12.71 17.01
CA ALA A 427 29.69 -11.71 17.82
C ALA A 427 31.10 -12.21 18.17
N PRO A 428 32.07 -11.32 18.48
CA PRO A 428 33.46 -11.71 18.70
C PRO A 428 33.72 -12.37 20.07
N SER A 429 32.79 -12.28 21.02
CA SER A 429 32.89 -12.92 22.34
C SER A 429 31.52 -13.07 23.03
N CYS A 430 31.48 -13.85 24.10
CA CYS A 430 30.31 -13.98 25.00
C CYS A 430 30.15 -12.81 25.99
N GLU A 431 31.01 -11.78 25.95
CA GLU A 431 30.94 -10.67 26.92
C GLU A 431 29.91 -9.58 26.56
N SER A 432 29.21 -9.73 25.44
CA SER A 432 28.17 -8.78 25.06
C SER A 432 26.96 -8.89 25.99
N LYS A 433 26.32 -7.76 26.32
CA LYS A 433 25.07 -7.71 27.10
C LYS A 433 23.95 -8.59 26.51
N GLU A 434 24.05 -8.95 25.23
CA GLU A 434 23.05 -9.70 24.46
C GLU A 434 23.29 -11.23 24.48
N HIS A 435 24.48 -11.69 24.90
CA HIS A 435 24.89 -13.09 24.80
C HIS A 435 25.62 -13.56 26.06
N SER A 436 24.91 -13.65 27.19
CA SER A 436 25.46 -14.29 28.39
C SER A 436 25.72 -15.78 28.10
N CYS A 437 26.95 -16.12 27.71
CA CYS A 437 27.40 -17.49 27.45
C CYS A 437 28.83 -17.71 27.93
N GLU A 438 29.26 -18.96 27.90
CA GLU A 438 30.64 -19.36 28.12
C GLU A 438 31.19 -19.97 26.83
N THR A 439 32.44 -19.66 26.52
CA THR A 439 33.17 -20.25 25.39
C THR A 439 34.63 -20.44 25.75
N THR A 440 35.24 -21.49 25.21
CA THR A 440 36.66 -21.81 25.42
C THR A 440 37.54 -21.45 24.22
N GLY A 441 36.94 -21.03 23.11
CA GLY A 441 37.63 -20.70 21.88
C GLY A 441 37.53 -19.21 21.51
N THR A 442 38.30 -18.82 20.51
CA THR A 442 38.37 -17.44 20.03
C THR A 442 37.69 -17.26 18.67
N TRP A 443 37.34 -16.02 18.33
CA TRP A 443 36.80 -15.72 16.99
C TRP A 443 37.85 -15.89 15.88
N GLN A 444 39.14 -15.74 16.19
CA GLN A 444 40.23 -15.98 15.25
C GLN A 444 40.28 -17.46 14.85
N GLU A 445 40.26 -18.37 15.82
CA GLU A 445 40.21 -19.82 15.59
C GLU A 445 38.94 -20.23 14.82
N SER A 446 37.81 -19.58 15.11
CA SER A 446 36.58 -19.75 14.34
C SER A 446 36.75 -19.32 12.89
N TRP A 447 37.36 -18.16 12.65
CA TRP A 447 37.59 -17.67 11.29
C TRP A 447 38.46 -18.63 10.49
N GLU A 448 39.55 -19.13 11.06
CA GLU A 448 40.39 -20.15 10.41
C GLU A 448 39.58 -21.41 10.03
N SER A 449 38.70 -21.87 10.93
CA SER A 449 37.81 -23.02 10.65
C SER A 449 36.85 -22.74 9.50
N LEU A 450 36.32 -21.51 9.41
CA LEU A 450 35.45 -21.07 8.32
C LEU A 450 36.20 -20.96 6.98
N GLU A 451 37.47 -20.56 6.98
CA GLU A 451 38.32 -20.57 5.79
C GLU A 451 38.57 -22.00 5.28
N ASP A 452 38.80 -22.95 6.19
CA ASP A 452 38.92 -24.37 5.86
C ASP A 452 37.61 -24.88 5.22
N LEU A 453 36.45 -24.54 5.79
CA LEU A 453 35.11 -24.90 5.27
C LEU A 453 34.81 -24.27 3.90
N LYS A 454 35.23 -23.01 3.69
CA LYS A 454 35.11 -22.36 2.38
C LYS A 454 35.96 -23.08 1.34
N THR A 455 37.19 -23.46 1.69
CA THR A 455 38.10 -24.20 0.79
C THR A 455 37.53 -25.57 0.40
N MET A 456 36.81 -26.24 1.31
CA MET A 456 36.11 -27.49 1.03
C MET A 456 34.83 -27.32 0.19
N GLY A 457 34.36 -26.09 -0.04
CA GLY A 457 33.17 -25.78 -0.84
C GLY A 457 31.84 -25.84 -0.07
N SER A 458 31.84 -26.17 1.23
CA SER A 458 30.62 -26.22 2.06
C SER A 458 30.13 -24.83 2.46
N VAL A 459 30.93 -23.78 2.26
CA VAL A 459 30.56 -22.38 2.53
C VAL A 459 31.02 -21.49 1.38
N ARG A 460 30.13 -20.67 0.83
CA ARG A 460 30.42 -19.79 -0.31
C ARG A 460 31.05 -18.47 0.10
N SER A 461 30.47 -17.79 1.09
CA SER A 461 30.91 -16.46 1.56
C SER A 461 31.04 -16.42 3.08
N LEU A 462 31.94 -15.58 3.58
CA LEU A 462 32.22 -15.43 5.01
C LEU A 462 32.01 -13.98 5.44
N GLY A 463 31.58 -13.80 6.68
CA GLY A 463 31.42 -12.47 7.25
C GLY A 463 31.36 -12.50 8.77
N VAL A 464 31.07 -11.34 9.34
CA VAL A 464 30.95 -11.18 10.79
C VAL A 464 29.77 -10.29 11.15
N SER A 465 29.27 -10.44 12.37
CA SER A 465 28.24 -9.60 12.94
C SER A 465 28.71 -8.99 14.25
N ASN A 466 28.33 -7.74 14.52
CA ASN A 466 28.64 -7.04 15.78
C ASN A 466 30.14 -6.88 16.11
N PHE A 467 30.99 -6.81 15.09
CA PHE A 467 32.43 -6.53 15.25
C PHE A 467 32.71 -5.02 15.32
N LYS A 468 33.71 -4.63 16.12
CA LYS A 468 34.26 -3.27 16.11
C LYS A 468 35.22 -3.07 14.94
N ILE A 469 35.41 -1.83 14.49
CA ILE A 469 36.38 -1.49 13.43
C ILE A 469 37.79 -1.99 13.77
N SER A 470 38.21 -1.94 15.04
CA SER A 470 39.52 -2.47 15.45
C SER A 470 39.66 -3.98 15.20
N GLN A 471 38.60 -4.75 15.48
CA GLN A 471 38.57 -6.20 15.24
C GLN A 471 38.49 -6.51 13.75
N LEU A 472 37.77 -5.70 12.96
CA LEU A 472 37.75 -5.85 11.51
C LEU A 472 39.13 -5.59 10.88
N LYS A 473 39.88 -4.60 11.38
CA LYS A 473 41.24 -4.34 10.93
C LYS A 473 42.17 -5.51 11.25
N GLU A 474 42.05 -6.09 12.44
CA GLU A 474 42.78 -7.30 12.82
C GLU A 474 42.43 -8.46 11.89
N LEU A 475 41.14 -8.73 11.69
CA LEU A 475 40.65 -9.79 10.80
C LEU A 475 41.18 -9.60 9.36
N LEU A 476 41.07 -8.41 8.80
CA LEU A 476 41.57 -8.14 7.43
C LEU A 476 43.09 -8.29 7.30
N SER A 477 43.84 -8.19 8.39
CA SER A 477 45.29 -8.37 8.36
C SER A 477 45.73 -9.84 8.35
N THR A 478 44.86 -10.76 8.77
CA THR A 478 45.16 -12.18 8.90
C THR A 478 44.33 -13.08 7.99
N ALA A 479 43.17 -12.61 7.51
CA ALA A 479 42.25 -13.37 6.67
C ALA A 479 42.88 -13.75 5.33
N LYS A 480 42.78 -15.04 4.99
CA LYS A 480 43.09 -15.62 3.69
C LYS A 480 41.88 -15.61 2.77
N ALA A 481 40.68 -15.74 3.33
CA ALA A 481 39.42 -15.61 2.60
C ALA A 481 38.88 -14.16 2.65
N PRO A 482 38.17 -13.70 1.61
CA PRO A 482 37.51 -12.40 1.65
C PRO A 482 36.50 -12.28 2.79
N VAL A 483 36.51 -11.15 3.50
CA VAL A 483 35.44 -10.76 4.42
C VAL A 483 34.34 -10.11 3.59
N SER A 484 33.25 -10.82 3.33
CA SER A 484 32.23 -10.39 2.36
C SER A 484 31.15 -9.52 2.96
N VAL A 485 30.74 -9.78 4.21
CA VAL A 485 29.63 -9.08 4.86
C VAL A 485 29.97 -8.69 6.29
N VAL A 486 29.54 -7.48 6.68
CA VAL A 486 29.46 -7.06 8.09
C VAL A 486 28.00 -6.75 8.42
N GLN A 487 27.41 -7.55 9.31
CA GLN A 487 26.06 -7.34 9.82
C GLN A 487 26.12 -6.54 11.13
N CYS A 488 25.32 -5.48 11.27
CA CYS A 488 25.33 -4.61 12.44
C CYS A 488 23.94 -4.06 12.76
N ARG A 489 23.72 -3.72 14.03
CA ARG A 489 22.56 -2.94 14.44
C ARG A 489 22.58 -1.59 13.74
N PHE A 490 21.55 -1.33 12.94
CA PHE A 490 21.43 -0.14 12.10
C PHE A 490 19.96 0.27 11.99
N ASN A 491 19.68 1.56 12.19
CA ASN A 491 18.40 2.21 11.91
C ASN A 491 18.62 3.73 11.83
N ILE A 492 17.56 4.52 11.63
CA ILE A 492 17.69 5.98 11.45
C ILE A 492 18.35 6.71 12.64
N LEU A 493 18.25 6.15 13.87
CA LEU A 493 18.88 6.66 15.09
C LEU A 493 20.31 6.12 15.29
N LEU A 494 20.65 5.00 14.63
CA LEU A 494 21.94 4.29 14.72
C LEU A 494 22.53 4.12 13.30
N ARG A 495 23.09 5.18 12.72
CA ARG A 495 23.46 5.23 11.28
C ARG A 495 24.78 4.55 10.94
N ARG A 496 25.65 4.32 11.93
CA ARG A 496 26.91 3.55 11.76
C ARG A 496 27.79 4.05 10.61
N GLU A 497 27.84 5.36 10.38
CA GLU A 497 28.53 5.98 9.24
C GLU A 497 30.00 5.57 9.15
N LYS A 498 30.71 5.53 10.28
CA LYS A 498 32.12 5.11 10.31
C LYS A 498 32.29 3.65 9.87
N MET A 499 31.38 2.78 10.28
CA MET A 499 31.40 1.36 9.91
C MET A 499 31.03 1.17 8.43
N ARG A 500 29.98 1.83 7.94
CA ARG A 500 29.58 1.77 6.53
C ARG A 500 30.68 2.27 5.60
N ASN A 501 31.33 3.38 5.96
CA ASN A 501 32.46 3.92 5.20
C ASN A 501 33.66 2.96 5.20
N PHE A 502 33.95 2.32 6.35
CA PHE A 502 34.96 1.27 6.42
C PHE A 502 34.63 0.10 5.50
N CYS A 503 33.40 -0.42 5.56
CA CYS A 503 32.96 -1.53 4.71
C CYS A 503 33.10 -1.19 3.23
N ARG A 504 32.60 -0.02 2.81
CA ARG A 504 32.72 0.47 1.43
C ARG A 504 34.17 0.57 0.96
N LYS A 505 35.08 1.10 1.78
CA LYS A 505 36.51 1.22 1.44
C LYS A 505 37.19 -0.14 1.20
N HIS A 506 36.70 -1.19 1.86
CA HIS A 506 37.27 -2.53 1.80
C HIS A 506 36.48 -3.51 0.92
N GLY A 507 35.49 -3.03 0.15
CA GLY A 507 34.66 -3.90 -0.69
C GLY A 507 33.82 -4.90 0.11
N ILE A 508 33.44 -4.55 1.34
CA ILE A 508 32.62 -5.35 2.24
C ILE A 508 31.18 -4.85 2.16
N ARG A 509 30.21 -5.76 2.04
CA ARG A 509 28.79 -5.41 2.07
C ARG A 509 28.34 -5.13 3.50
N PHE A 510 27.71 -3.99 3.73
CA PHE A 510 27.09 -3.66 5.00
C PHE A 510 25.63 -4.14 5.04
N MET A 511 25.27 -4.84 6.10
CA MET A 511 23.94 -5.42 6.29
C MET A 511 23.35 -4.98 7.64
N ALA A 512 22.10 -4.56 7.63
CA ALA A 512 21.39 -4.12 8.82
C ALA A 512 20.61 -5.25 9.48
N HIS A 513 20.71 -5.33 10.81
CA HIS A 513 19.66 -5.94 11.64
C HIS A 513 19.03 -4.88 12.54
N SER A 514 17.85 -5.18 13.08
CA SER A 514 17.05 -4.27 13.94
C SER A 514 16.67 -2.93 13.27
N LEU A 515 16.45 -2.95 11.94
CA LEU A 515 16.11 -1.76 11.16
C LEU A 515 14.89 -0.99 11.70
N LEU A 516 13.89 -1.73 12.18
CA LEU A 516 12.60 -1.18 12.61
C LEU A 516 12.53 -0.84 14.11
N GLY A 517 13.67 -0.88 14.83
CA GLY A 517 13.77 -0.41 16.21
C GLY A 517 13.08 -1.27 17.28
N TYR A 518 12.61 -2.48 16.94
CA TYR A 518 11.90 -3.36 17.88
C TYR A 518 12.73 -3.72 19.13
N ASP A 519 14.05 -3.81 18.99
CA ASP A 519 14.98 -4.07 20.09
C ASP A 519 15.08 -2.91 21.10
N MET A 520 14.49 -1.75 20.82
CA MET A 520 14.38 -0.63 21.76
C MET A 520 13.13 -0.71 22.64
N VAL A 521 12.12 -1.49 22.24
CA VAL A 521 10.84 -1.62 22.96
C VAL A 521 11.01 -2.10 24.40
N PRO A 522 11.82 -3.13 24.72
CA PRO A 522 11.98 -3.57 26.12
C PRO A 522 12.52 -2.48 27.06
N SER A 523 13.29 -1.51 26.54
CA SER A 523 13.85 -0.42 27.35
C SER A 523 12.97 0.84 27.37
N LEU A 524 12.18 1.09 26.32
CA LEU A 524 11.39 2.31 26.15
C LEU A 524 9.89 2.12 26.36
N GLY A 525 9.40 0.89 26.40
CA GLY A 525 7.98 0.54 26.49
C GLY A 525 7.20 0.70 25.17
N VAL A 526 7.71 1.48 24.23
CA VAL A 526 7.10 1.76 22.91
C VAL A 526 8.16 1.71 21.81
N ASN A 527 7.75 1.47 20.55
CA ASN A 527 8.68 1.54 19.42
C ASN A 527 8.86 3.00 18.96
N PRO A 528 10.05 3.62 19.13
CA PRO A 528 10.26 5.04 18.82
C PRO A 528 10.25 5.36 17.32
N LEU A 529 10.26 4.35 16.44
CA LEU A 529 10.25 4.51 14.98
C LEU A 529 8.91 4.18 14.34
N MET A 530 8.14 3.29 14.96
CA MET A 530 6.87 2.80 14.40
C MET A 530 5.64 3.47 15.03
N GLU A 531 5.80 4.07 16.21
CA GLU A 531 4.69 4.62 17.01
C GLU A 531 4.88 6.11 17.32
N GLY A 532 3.75 6.79 17.56
CA GLY A 532 3.71 8.21 17.93
C GLY A 532 3.88 9.19 16.75
N ASN A 533 3.90 10.49 17.05
CA ASN A 533 4.14 11.56 16.08
C ASN A 533 5.64 11.91 16.06
N ASN A 534 6.40 11.16 15.28
CA ASN A 534 7.83 11.36 15.08
C ASN A 534 8.13 11.62 13.59
N ALA A 535 9.36 12.00 13.25
CA ALA A 535 9.74 12.32 11.88
C ALA A 535 9.49 11.16 10.88
N VAL A 536 9.68 9.89 11.28
CA VAL A 536 9.42 8.73 10.44
C VAL A 536 7.92 8.58 10.16
N THR A 537 7.09 8.68 11.20
CA THR A 537 5.64 8.53 11.03
C THR A 537 5.03 9.69 10.25
N ILE A 538 5.50 10.92 10.48
CA ILE A 538 5.11 12.12 9.71
C ILE A 538 5.51 11.97 8.24
N ALA A 539 6.77 11.63 7.97
CA ALA A 539 7.26 11.40 6.60
C ALA A 539 6.46 10.32 5.88
N ALA A 540 6.15 9.21 6.57
CA ALA A 540 5.33 8.15 6.02
C ALA A 540 3.92 8.65 5.65
N ARG A 541 3.35 9.61 6.40
CA ARG A 541 2.04 10.22 6.08
C ARG A 541 2.12 11.03 4.80
N LEU A 542 3.15 11.87 4.69
CA LEU A 542 3.39 12.74 3.53
C LEU A 542 3.64 11.96 2.23
N LEU A 543 4.10 10.71 2.33
CA LEU A 543 4.36 9.82 1.21
C LEU A 543 3.26 8.79 0.98
N HIS A 544 2.18 8.81 1.78
CA HIS A 544 1.15 7.78 1.75
C HIS A 544 1.74 6.36 1.77
N THR A 545 2.58 6.08 2.77
CA THR A 545 3.22 4.77 2.95
C THR A 545 3.30 4.38 4.43
N SER A 546 3.77 3.17 4.73
CA SER A 546 3.98 2.73 6.12
C SER A 546 5.35 3.18 6.65
N PRO A 547 5.49 3.45 7.97
CA PRO A 547 6.80 3.73 8.58
C PRO A 547 7.84 2.63 8.30
N ALA A 548 7.41 1.37 8.25
CA ALA A 548 8.30 0.24 7.97
C ALA A 548 8.82 0.28 6.52
N THR A 549 7.93 0.48 5.54
CA THR A 549 8.26 0.62 4.12
C THR A 549 9.23 1.78 3.90
N LEU A 550 8.96 2.93 4.52
CA LEU A 550 9.84 4.10 4.45
C LEU A 550 11.25 3.77 4.99
N MET A 551 11.35 3.05 6.11
CA MET A 551 12.63 2.66 6.69
C MET A 551 13.40 1.64 5.87
N VAL A 552 12.70 0.71 5.21
CA VAL A 552 13.30 -0.20 4.22
C VAL A 552 13.87 0.61 3.05
N ARG A 553 13.07 1.49 2.43
CA ARG A 553 13.51 2.34 1.31
C ARG A 553 14.71 3.20 1.69
N TRP A 554 14.63 3.92 2.81
CA TRP A 554 15.70 4.78 3.30
C TRP A 554 17.02 4.02 3.50
N ALA A 555 16.97 2.79 4.04
CA ALA A 555 18.17 1.99 4.22
C ALA A 555 18.76 1.50 2.89
N LEU A 556 17.91 1.09 1.94
CA LEU A 556 18.35 0.65 0.62
C LEU A 556 19.07 1.76 -0.16
N GLU A 557 18.57 3.01 -0.13
CA GLU A 557 19.23 4.17 -0.74
C GLU A 557 20.61 4.46 -0.16
N GLN A 558 20.84 4.04 1.08
CA GLN A 558 22.13 4.17 1.76
C GLN A 558 23.08 3.00 1.46
N ASN A 559 22.76 2.19 0.44
CA ASN A 559 23.51 1.01 0.02
C ASN A 559 23.64 -0.05 1.15
N VAL A 560 22.58 -0.23 1.94
CA VAL A 560 22.52 -1.19 3.05
C VAL A 560 21.63 -2.37 2.67
N THR A 561 22.11 -3.60 2.84
CA THR A 561 21.24 -4.80 2.74
C THR A 561 20.37 -4.90 4.00
N VAL A 562 19.09 -5.22 3.85
CA VAL A 562 18.12 -5.25 4.95
C VAL A 562 17.36 -6.57 5.05
N VAL A 563 17.07 -6.99 6.29
CA VAL A 563 16.32 -8.23 6.59
C VAL A 563 15.20 -8.00 7.61
N PRO A 564 14.19 -7.16 7.29
CA PRO A 564 13.08 -6.94 8.21
C PRO A 564 12.37 -8.28 8.52
N LYS A 565 12.10 -8.51 9.80
CA LYS A 565 11.33 -9.68 10.27
C LYS A 565 9.84 -9.36 10.20
N THR A 566 9.08 -10.22 9.52
CA THR A 566 7.61 -10.23 9.59
C THR A 566 7.08 -11.59 9.21
N SER A 567 5.99 -12.02 9.84
CA SER A 567 5.21 -13.19 9.40
C SER A 567 3.94 -12.81 8.65
N HIS A 568 3.67 -11.51 8.52
CA HIS A 568 2.45 -11.03 7.88
C HIS A 568 2.66 -10.86 6.37
N PRO A 569 1.90 -11.56 5.50
CA PRO A 569 2.02 -11.45 4.04
C PRO A 569 1.93 -10.00 3.54
N PHE A 570 0.95 -9.24 4.03
CA PHE A 570 0.80 -7.82 3.72
C PHE A 570 2.06 -6.97 3.99
N HIS A 571 2.77 -7.21 5.10
CA HIS A 571 4.01 -6.49 5.40
C HIS A 571 5.19 -6.94 4.53
N LEU A 572 5.22 -8.21 4.13
CA LEU A 572 6.22 -8.69 3.16
C LEU A 572 6.04 -7.93 1.85
N LEU A 573 4.80 -7.84 1.36
CA LEU A 573 4.48 -7.12 0.13
C LEU A 573 4.91 -5.65 0.19
N LEU A 574 4.55 -4.95 1.27
CA LEU A 574 4.95 -3.57 1.51
C LEU A 574 6.47 -3.40 1.49
N ASN A 575 7.22 -4.33 2.07
CA ASN A 575 8.68 -4.26 2.10
C ASN A 575 9.29 -4.45 0.71
N VAL A 576 8.69 -5.23 -0.19
CA VAL A 576 9.18 -5.35 -1.56
C VAL A 576 8.89 -4.09 -2.37
N GLN A 577 7.70 -3.49 -2.19
CA GLN A 577 7.36 -2.20 -2.80
C GLN A 577 8.33 -1.08 -2.42
N ALA A 578 8.98 -1.15 -1.26
CA ALA A 578 10.00 -0.19 -0.86
C ALA A 578 11.23 -0.15 -1.79
N GLN A 579 11.43 -1.14 -2.67
CA GLN A 579 12.57 -1.17 -3.59
C GLN A 579 12.42 -0.17 -4.73
N GLU A 580 11.23 -0.02 -5.30
CA GLU A 580 10.98 0.80 -6.50
C GLU A 580 9.84 1.81 -6.34
N GLY A 581 8.91 1.57 -5.41
CA GLY A 581 7.66 2.32 -5.31
C GLY A 581 7.70 3.60 -4.46
N LEU A 582 8.87 3.98 -3.92
CA LEU A 582 9.00 5.18 -3.09
C LEU A 582 10.15 6.07 -3.57
N ASP A 583 9.80 7.18 -4.24
CA ASP A 583 10.74 8.22 -4.65
C ASP A 583 10.98 9.22 -3.50
N LEU A 584 12.09 9.04 -2.77
CA LEU A 584 12.55 9.99 -1.76
C LEU A 584 13.32 11.17 -2.37
N ASP A 585 13.85 11.04 -3.60
CA ASP A 585 14.60 12.10 -4.28
C ASP A 585 13.66 13.20 -4.78
N GLY A 586 12.47 12.83 -5.25
CA GLY A 586 11.39 13.76 -5.63
C GLY A 586 10.73 14.50 -4.45
N ARG A 587 11.07 14.16 -3.20
CA ARG A 587 10.45 14.69 -1.97
C ARG A 587 11.52 15.22 -1.00
N PRO A 588 12.24 16.30 -1.36
CA PRO A 588 13.39 16.80 -0.59
C PRO A 588 13.04 17.17 0.85
N GLU A 589 11.81 17.63 1.11
CA GLU A 589 11.32 17.96 2.45
C GLU A 589 11.23 16.73 3.36
N VAL A 590 10.90 15.56 2.80
CA VAL A 590 10.87 14.30 3.54
C VAL A 590 12.29 13.84 3.85
N ARG A 591 13.19 13.91 2.86
CA ARG A 591 14.59 13.55 3.07
C ARG A 591 15.25 14.42 4.13
N GLU A 592 15.06 15.75 4.07
CA GLU A 592 15.59 16.68 5.06
C GLU A 592 15.07 16.38 6.47
N MET A 593 13.80 16.01 6.59
CA MET A 593 13.19 15.60 7.86
C MET A 593 13.86 14.37 8.46
N LEU A 594 14.09 13.33 7.64
CA LEU A 594 14.76 12.10 8.06
C LEU A 594 16.24 12.36 8.41
N ASP A 595 16.94 13.16 7.60
CA ASP A 595 18.36 13.46 7.78
C ASP A 595 18.64 14.24 9.07
N ARG A 596 17.72 15.11 9.48
CA ARG A 596 17.79 15.89 10.73
C ARG A 596 17.49 15.11 11.99
N MET A 597 17.00 13.86 11.90
CA MET A 597 16.75 13.07 13.11
C MET A 597 18.03 12.91 13.95
N PRO A 598 17.94 13.09 15.28
CA PRO A 598 19.06 12.84 16.18
C PRO A 598 19.56 11.40 16.01
N HIS A 599 20.86 11.23 15.79
CA HIS A 599 21.44 9.92 15.53
C HIS A 599 22.86 9.78 16.07
N THR A 600 23.31 8.54 16.13
CA THR A 600 24.70 8.18 16.43
C THR A 600 25.40 7.67 15.16
N SER A 601 26.60 8.20 14.90
CA SER A 601 27.47 7.83 13.76
C SER A 601 28.31 6.59 14.00
#